data_AF-A0A9D6WD04-F1
#
_entry.id   AF-A0A9D6WD04-F1
#
_cell.length_a   1.000
_cell.length_b   1.000
_cell.length_c   1.000
_cell.angle_alpha   90.00
_cell.angle_beta   90.00
_cell.angle_gamma   90.00
#
_symmetry.space_group_name_H-M   'P 1'
#
loop_
_entity.id
_entity.type
_entity.pdbx_description
1 polymer ?
#
loop_
_entity_poly.entity_id
_entity_poly.type
_entity_poly.pdbx_seq_one_letter_code
_entity_poly.pdbx_strand_id
1 'polypeptide(L)'
;MPTILTHPAVPLALAWSRSRGRLSGRLLAAGIAASILPDLDVIAFRLDVPYAAAFGHRGFSHSLLCAGLVAALAAVFAPALRAGRRESFLFVFLAAASHGVLDAFTNGGLGVPFLWPWSTTRWFAPWRPIEVSPIGLAHFLSPRGR
;
A
#
# COMPACT_ATOMS: atom_id res chain seq x y z
N MET A 1 -6.48 8.58 -2.69
CA MET A 1 -5.51 7.52 -3.01
C MET A 1 -5.10 7.69 -4.48
N PRO A 2 -3.88 7.36 -4.91
CA PRO A 2 -3.67 6.90 -6.27
C PRO A 2 -4.66 5.78 -6.56
N THR A 3 -4.98 5.54 -7.82
CA THR A 3 -5.89 4.44 -8.14
C THR A 3 -5.36 3.11 -7.58
N ILE A 4 -6.26 2.22 -7.15
CA ILE A 4 -5.92 0.82 -6.79
C ILE A 4 -5.09 0.15 -7.91
N LEU A 5 -5.26 0.61 -9.15
CA LEU A 5 -4.55 0.14 -10.35
C LEU A 5 -3.09 0.63 -10.45
N THR A 6 -2.75 1.77 -9.85
CA THR A 6 -1.38 2.33 -9.88
C THR A 6 -0.46 1.73 -8.83
N HIS A 7 -0.99 1.23 -7.71
CA HIS A 7 -0.16 0.65 -6.65
C HIS A 7 0.59 -0.62 -7.09
N PRO A 8 -0.01 -1.55 -7.88
CA PRO A 8 0.70 -2.69 -8.45
C PRO A 8 1.88 -2.32 -9.37
N ALA A 9 1.95 -1.08 -9.88
CA ALA A 9 3.05 -0.67 -10.75
C ALA A 9 4.43 -0.80 -10.07
N VAL A 10 4.51 -0.51 -8.77
CA VAL A 10 5.76 -0.60 -8.00
C VAL A 10 6.26 -2.05 -7.85
N PRO A 11 5.48 -3.02 -7.32
CA PRO A 11 5.94 -4.40 -7.24
C PRO A 11 6.21 -5.02 -8.61
N LEU A 12 5.47 -4.63 -9.66
CA LEU A 12 5.76 -5.06 -11.04
C LEU A 12 7.10 -4.51 -11.56
N ALA A 13 7.38 -3.22 -11.36
CA ALA A 13 8.64 -2.59 -11.74
C ALA A 13 9.84 -3.18 -10.96
N LEU A 14 9.68 -3.43 -9.67
CA LEU A 14 10.66 -4.12 -8.83
C LEU A 14 10.91 -5.55 -9.31
N ALA A 15 9.86 -6.24 -9.77
CA ALA A 15 10.00 -7.58 -10.29
C ALA A 15 10.73 -7.61 -11.64
N TRP A 16 10.45 -6.63 -12.50
CA TRP A 16 11.11 -6.50 -13.79
C TRP A 16 12.60 -6.16 -13.65
N SER A 17 12.97 -5.28 -12.71
CA SER A 17 14.39 -4.93 -12.47
C SER A 17 15.20 -6.11 -11.90
N ARG A 18 14.53 -7.03 -11.20
CA ARG A 18 15.13 -8.23 -10.62
C ARG A 18 15.23 -9.40 -11.60
N SER A 19 14.70 -9.28 -12.83
CA SER A 19 14.56 -10.36 -13.83
C SER A 19 15.84 -11.08 -14.28
N ARG A 20 17.03 -10.67 -13.80
CA ARG A 20 18.25 -11.50 -13.88
C ARG A 20 18.30 -12.63 -12.84
N GLY A 21 17.39 -12.66 -11.88
CA GLY A 21 17.10 -13.76 -10.97
C GLY A 21 15.58 -13.97 -10.87
N ARG A 22 15.09 -15.20 -11.12
CA ARG A 22 13.65 -15.48 -11.27
C ARG A 22 12.91 -15.29 -9.94
N LEU A 23 12.26 -14.14 -9.73
CA LEU A 23 11.25 -13.98 -8.68
C LEU A 23 10.14 -15.00 -8.89
N SER A 24 9.69 -15.64 -7.81
CA SER A 24 8.58 -16.56 -7.92
C SER A 24 7.29 -15.80 -8.25
N GLY A 25 6.44 -16.38 -9.10
CA GLY A 25 5.12 -15.78 -9.40
C GLY A 25 4.23 -15.64 -8.16
N ARG A 26 4.43 -16.49 -7.14
CA ARG A 26 3.70 -16.42 -5.88
C ARG A 26 4.13 -15.24 -5.03
N LEU A 27 5.44 -14.97 -4.97
CA LEU A 27 5.96 -13.81 -4.26
C LEU A 27 5.55 -12.52 -4.97
N LEU A 28 5.56 -12.50 -6.31
CA LEU A 28 5.04 -11.37 -7.08
C LEU A 28 3.56 -11.10 -6.76
N ALA A 29 2.71 -12.13 -6.82
CA ALA A 29 1.30 -12.01 -6.47
C ALA A 29 1.10 -11.49 -5.03
N ALA A 30 1.91 -11.98 -4.08
CA ALA A 30 1.88 -11.50 -2.69
C ALA A 30 2.27 -10.01 -2.59
N GLY A 31 3.29 -9.55 -3.31
CA GLY A 31 3.67 -8.13 -3.33
C GLY A 31 2.60 -7.24 -3.97
N ILE A 32 1.96 -7.69 -5.06
CA ILE A 32 0.83 -6.98 -5.69
C ILE A 32 -0.32 -6.85 -4.68
N ALA A 33 -0.71 -7.96 -4.04
CA ALA A 33 -1.77 -7.95 -3.03
C ALA A 33 -1.41 -7.01 -1.85
N ALA A 34 -0.17 -7.07 -1.37
CA ALA A 34 0.31 -6.22 -0.28
C ALA A 34 0.36 -4.73 -0.66
N SER A 35 0.57 -4.39 -1.93
CA SER A 35 0.51 -2.99 -2.41
C SER A 35 -0.91 -2.43 -2.47
N ILE A 36 -1.94 -3.29 -2.50
CA ILE A 36 -3.37 -2.89 -2.53
C ILE A 36 -3.98 -2.93 -1.13
N LEU A 37 -3.48 -3.85 -0.27
CA LEU A 37 -4.02 -4.14 1.06
C LEU A 37 -4.31 -2.90 1.93
N PRO A 38 -3.47 -1.83 1.97
CA PRO A 38 -3.73 -0.68 2.84
C PRO A 38 -5.08 -0.01 2.60
N ASP A 39 -5.50 0.11 1.33
CA ASP A 39 -6.77 0.73 0.93
C ASP A 39 -8.02 -0.09 1.27
N LEU A 40 -7.87 -1.34 1.73
CA LEU A 40 -9.01 -2.11 2.23
C LEU A 40 -9.58 -1.53 3.53
N ASP A 41 -8.88 -0.58 4.16
CA ASP A 41 -9.36 0.20 5.30
C ASP A 41 -10.58 1.08 4.99
N VAL A 42 -10.96 1.28 3.71
CA VAL A 42 -12.22 1.94 3.33
C VAL A 42 -13.44 1.17 3.85
N ILE A 43 -13.30 -0.12 4.17
CA ILE A 43 -14.34 -0.91 4.83
C ILE A 43 -14.66 -0.33 6.21
N ALA A 44 -13.72 0.34 6.87
CA ALA A 44 -13.92 0.97 8.18
C ALA A 44 -15.01 2.06 8.13
N PHE A 45 -15.25 2.69 6.98
CA PHE A 45 -16.37 3.62 6.81
C PHE A 45 -17.74 2.94 6.95
N ARG A 46 -17.86 1.66 6.59
CA ARG A 46 -19.09 0.88 6.83
C ARG A 46 -19.29 0.52 8.31
N LEU A 47 -18.27 0.72 9.12
CA LEU A 47 -18.28 0.50 10.56
C LEU A 47 -18.31 1.84 11.33
N ASP A 48 -18.66 2.94 10.64
CA ASP A 48 -18.73 4.30 11.18
C ASP A 48 -17.40 4.83 11.77
N VAL A 49 -16.26 4.30 11.31
CA VAL A 49 -14.94 4.79 11.72
C VAL A 49 -14.64 6.11 10.97
N PRO A 50 -14.34 7.21 11.68
CA PRO A 50 -14.02 8.48 11.04
C PRO A 50 -12.76 8.41 10.17
N TYR A 51 -12.75 9.14 9.04
CA TYR A 51 -11.60 9.16 8.11
C TYR A 51 -10.28 9.48 8.81
N ALA A 52 -10.26 10.49 9.68
CA ALA A 52 -9.04 10.93 10.36
C ALA A 52 -8.59 10.01 11.52
N ALA A 53 -9.40 9.03 11.92
CA ALA A 53 -9.10 8.14 13.04
C ALA A 53 -7.85 7.28 12.78
N ALA A 54 -7.24 6.77 13.84
CA ALA A 54 -6.04 5.92 13.74
C ALA A 54 -6.27 4.65 12.89
N PHE A 55 -7.47 4.07 12.96
CA PHE A 55 -7.91 2.93 12.13
C PHE A 55 -8.85 3.36 11.01
N GLY A 56 -8.99 4.67 10.78
CA GLY A 56 -9.67 5.21 9.61
C GLY A 56 -8.81 5.09 8.37
N HIS A 57 -9.35 5.53 7.24
CA HIS A 57 -8.65 5.47 5.96
C HIS A 57 -7.38 6.34 5.96
N ARG A 58 -6.30 5.86 5.34
CA ARG A 58 -4.94 6.44 5.48
C ARG A 58 -4.43 6.49 6.92
N GLY A 59 -4.88 5.57 7.76
CA GLY A 59 -4.45 5.43 9.15
C GLY A 59 -3.30 4.44 9.30
N PHE A 60 -3.44 3.54 10.29
CA PHE A 60 -2.52 2.45 10.61
C PHE A 60 -2.11 1.62 9.39
N SER A 61 -3.06 1.29 8.52
CA SER A 61 -2.89 0.52 7.28
C SER A 61 -1.78 1.04 6.37
N HIS A 62 -1.52 2.36 6.38
CA HIS A 62 -0.53 3.03 5.53
C HIS A 62 0.82 3.28 6.23
N SER A 63 0.95 2.89 7.49
CA SER A 63 2.17 3.07 8.28
C SER A 63 3.28 2.08 7.90
N LEU A 64 4.53 2.44 8.20
CA LEU A 64 5.67 1.53 8.02
C LEU A 64 5.58 0.31 8.96
N LEU A 65 4.94 0.46 10.12
CA LEU A 65 4.68 -0.65 11.02
C LEU A 65 3.78 -1.69 10.37
N CYS A 66 2.65 -1.27 9.78
CA CYS A 66 1.74 -2.19 9.09
C CYS A 66 2.44 -2.89 7.91
N ALA A 67 3.19 -2.15 7.09
CA ALA A 67 4.00 -2.72 6.03
C ALA A 67 5.01 -3.77 6.57
N GLY A 68 5.65 -3.49 7.70
CA GLY A 68 6.55 -4.40 8.40
C GLY A 68 5.85 -5.68 8.88
N LEU A 69 4.65 -5.57 9.44
CA LEU A 69 3.86 -6.72 9.90
C LEU A 69 3.44 -7.63 8.73
N VAL A 70 2.97 -7.04 7.63
CA VAL A 70 2.61 -7.78 6.41
C VAL A 70 3.84 -8.47 5.81
N ALA A 71 4.99 -7.79 5.79
CA ALA A 71 6.25 -8.37 5.33
C ALA A 71 6.76 -9.50 6.24
N ALA A 72 6.61 -9.37 7.56
CA ALA A 72 6.96 -10.40 8.52
C ALA A 72 6.10 -11.66 8.30
N LEU A 73 4.80 -11.48 8.07
CA LEU A 73 3.89 -12.56 7.71
C LEU A 73 4.34 -13.27 6.42
N ALA A 74 4.68 -12.51 5.38
CA ALA A 74 5.21 -13.08 4.14
C ALA A 74 6.51 -13.87 4.36
N ALA A 75 7.40 -13.40 5.25
CA ALA A 75 8.64 -14.08 5.59
C ALA A 75 8.41 -15.39 6.37
N VAL A 76 7.35 -15.48 7.19
CA VAL A 76 6.91 -16.72 7.84
C VAL A 76 6.43 -17.72 6.79
N PHE A 77 5.67 -17.27 5.80
CA PHE A 77 5.14 -18.10 4.71
C PHE A 77 6.07 -18.20 3.48
N ALA A 78 7.34 -17.82 3.60
CA ALA A 78 8.29 -17.80 2.49
C ALA A 78 8.39 -19.14 1.71
N PRO A 79 8.34 -20.34 2.36
CA PRO A 79 8.30 -21.60 1.62
C PRO A 79 7.07 -21.73 0.71
N ALA A 80 5.89 -21.32 1.18
CA ALA A 80 4.66 -21.32 0.38
C ALA A 80 4.75 -20.34 -0.79
N LEU A 81 5.44 -19.21 -0.59
CA LEU A 81 5.77 -18.21 -1.61
C LEU A 81 6.90 -18.65 -2.53
N ARG A 82 7.53 -19.82 -2.34
CA ARG A 82 8.67 -20.29 -3.15
C ARG A 82 9.82 -19.28 -3.22
N ALA A 83 10.14 -18.65 -2.08
CA ALA A 83 11.20 -17.64 -1.98
C ALA A 83 11.93 -17.73 -0.64
N GLY A 84 13.08 -17.06 -0.52
CA GLY A 84 13.79 -16.95 0.75
C GLY A 84 13.04 -16.05 1.74
N ARG A 85 13.24 -16.26 3.06
CA ARG A 85 12.58 -15.44 4.10
C ARG A 85 12.94 -13.95 3.98
N ARG A 86 14.23 -13.66 3.81
CA ARG A 86 14.74 -12.28 3.62
C ARG A 86 14.19 -11.63 2.35
N GLU A 87 14.15 -12.39 1.25
CA GLU A 87 13.61 -11.91 -0.02
C GLU A 87 12.11 -11.63 0.08
N SER A 88 11.35 -12.54 0.70
CA SER A 88 9.92 -12.38 0.92
C SER A 88 9.63 -11.15 1.78
N PHE A 89 10.38 -10.97 2.87
CA PHE A 89 10.27 -9.78 3.71
C PHE A 89 10.53 -8.51 2.92
N LEU A 90 11.70 -8.39 2.28
CA LEU A 90 12.11 -7.15 1.62
C LEU A 90 11.19 -6.79 0.47
N PHE A 91 10.83 -7.76 -0.36
CA PHE A 91 9.95 -7.51 -1.51
C PHE A 91 8.56 -7.06 -1.07
N VAL A 92 7.95 -7.75 -0.11
CA VAL A 92 6.60 -7.41 0.38
C VAL A 92 6.61 -6.11 1.19
N PHE A 93 7.66 -5.86 1.98
CA PHE A 93 7.82 -4.60 2.70
C PHE A 93 7.88 -3.41 1.74
N LEU A 94 8.72 -3.48 0.71
CA LEU A 94 8.84 -2.41 -0.28
C LEU A 94 7.53 -2.22 -1.05
N ALA A 95 6.85 -3.31 -1.41
CA ALA A 95 5.56 -3.24 -2.09
C ALA A 95 4.49 -2.55 -1.21
N ALA A 96 4.32 -2.98 0.04
CA ALA A 96 3.35 -2.39 0.97
C ALA A 96 3.70 -0.94 1.35
N ALA A 97 4.96 -0.66 1.68
CA ALA A 97 5.41 0.69 2.05
C ALA A 97 5.28 1.67 0.87
N SER A 98 5.46 1.21 -0.37
CA SER A 98 5.29 2.04 -1.55
C SER A 98 3.88 2.61 -1.68
N HIS A 99 2.87 1.92 -1.13
CA HIS A 99 1.49 2.40 -1.11
C HIS A 99 1.40 3.75 -0.40
N GLY A 100 1.80 3.80 0.87
CA GLY A 100 1.79 5.03 1.67
C GLY A 100 2.69 6.12 1.08
N VAL A 101 3.83 5.73 0.48
CA VAL A 101 4.71 6.69 -0.21
C VAL A 101 3.98 7.35 -1.37
N LEU A 102 3.39 6.57 -2.29
CA LEU A 102 2.63 7.13 -3.43
C LEU A 102 1.45 7.96 -2.96
N ASP A 103 0.81 7.58 -1.87
CA ASP A 103 -0.27 8.31 -1.26
C ASP A 103 0.16 9.71 -0.76
N ALA A 104 1.37 9.83 -0.22
CA ALA A 104 1.94 11.11 0.18
C ALA A 104 2.22 12.04 -1.01
N PHE A 105 2.35 11.51 -2.24
CA PHE A 105 2.47 12.30 -3.48
C PHE A 105 1.11 12.73 -4.06
N THR A 106 -0.01 12.40 -3.41
CA THR A 106 -1.34 12.86 -3.86
C THR A 106 -1.62 14.31 -3.47
N ASN A 107 -2.37 15.02 -4.30
CA ASN A 107 -2.77 16.41 -4.09
C ASN A 107 -4.09 16.58 -3.29
N GLY A 108 -4.62 15.50 -2.71
CA GLY A 108 -5.84 15.52 -1.90
C GLY A 108 -5.93 14.40 -0.87
N GLY A 109 -6.99 14.45 -0.04
CA GLY A 109 -7.15 13.56 1.12
C GLY A 109 -6.27 13.95 2.32
N LEU A 110 -6.07 13.01 3.25
CA LEU A 110 -5.16 13.18 4.40
C LEU A 110 -3.74 12.73 4.06
N GLY A 111 -2.73 13.32 4.72
CA GLY A 111 -1.36 12.80 4.63
C GLY A 111 -1.22 11.44 5.32
N VAL A 112 -0.07 10.79 5.11
CA VAL A 112 0.18 9.42 5.60
C VAL A 112 0.91 9.45 6.94
N PRO A 113 0.45 8.71 7.97
CA PRO A 113 1.12 8.63 9.26
C PRO A 113 2.17 7.50 9.27
N PHE A 114 3.29 7.70 8.57
CA PHE A 114 4.34 6.69 8.40
C PHE A 114 4.87 6.10 9.71
N LEU A 115 4.99 6.92 10.75
CA LEU A 115 5.56 6.57 12.06
C LEU A 115 4.51 6.21 13.11
N TRP A 116 3.27 5.93 12.72
CA TRP A 116 2.28 5.41 13.66
C TRP A 116 2.75 4.07 14.26
N PRO A 117 2.57 3.80 15.57
CA PRO A 117 1.85 4.60 16.57
C PRO A 117 2.70 5.61 17.33
N TRP A 118 4.01 5.69 17.07
CA TRP A 118 4.91 6.61 17.78
C TRP A 118 4.66 8.08 17.46
N SER A 119 4.08 8.36 16.28
CA SER A 119 3.61 9.70 15.92
C SER A 119 2.32 9.61 15.10
N THR A 120 1.43 10.57 15.34
CA THR A 120 0.20 10.76 14.57
C THR A 120 0.37 11.80 13.45
N THR A 121 1.57 12.37 13.30
CA THR A 121 1.88 13.32 12.23
C THR A 121 1.63 12.68 10.87
N ARG A 122 0.96 13.42 9.99
CA ARG A 122 0.60 12.97 8.64
C ARG A 122 1.47 13.71 7.64
N TRP A 123 2.29 12.98 6.90
CA TRP A 123 3.22 13.55 5.94
C TRP A 123 2.65 13.55 4.52
N PHE A 124 2.92 14.64 3.81
CA PHE A 124 2.84 14.72 2.35
C PHE A 124 4.25 14.86 1.79
N ALA A 125 4.43 14.45 0.54
CA ALA A 125 5.62 14.78 -0.22
C ALA A 125 5.65 16.29 -0.54
N PRO A 126 6.84 16.89 -0.68
CA PRO A 126 6.98 18.32 -1.00
C PRO A 126 6.44 18.66 -2.39
N TRP A 127 6.39 17.68 -3.30
CA TRP A 127 5.79 17.77 -4.62
C TRP A 127 4.67 16.74 -4.73
N ARG A 128 3.48 17.16 -5.21
CA ARG A 128 2.25 16.34 -5.20
C ARG A 128 1.59 16.28 -6.59
N PRO A 129 2.20 15.61 -7.57
CA PRO A 129 1.69 15.59 -8.94
C PRO A 129 0.51 14.63 -9.14
N ILE A 130 0.24 13.73 -8.20
CA ILE A 130 -0.76 12.67 -8.37
C ILE A 130 -2.13 13.23 -7.98
N GLU A 131 -3.07 13.25 -8.92
CA GLU A 131 -4.44 13.62 -8.62
C GLU A 131 -5.11 12.56 -7.75
N VAL A 132 -5.77 13.00 -6.67
CA VAL A 132 -6.48 12.09 -5.77
C VAL A 132 -7.65 11.43 -6.51
N SER A 133 -7.70 10.11 -6.53
CA SER A 133 -8.86 9.38 -7.07
C SER A 133 -9.99 9.31 -6.03
N PRO A 134 -11.25 9.26 -6.46
CA PRO A 134 -12.38 9.04 -5.56
C PRO A 134 -12.23 7.76 -4.76
N ILE A 135 -12.71 7.77 -3.52
CA ILE A 135 -12.70 6.59 -2.65
C ILE A 135 -13.75 5.61 -3.17
N GLY A 136 -13.31 4.45 -3.67
CA GLY A 136 -14.17 3.35 -4.10
C GLY A 136 -14.34 3.21 -5.62
N LEU A 137 -14.33 1.95 -6.08
CA LEU A 137 -14.51 1.56 -7.49
C LEU A 137 -15.79 2.11 -8.13
N ALA A 138 -16.86 2.30 -7.34
CA ALA A 138 -18.14 2.81 -7.83
C ALA A 138 -18.08 4.28 -8.29
N HIS A 139 -17.28 5.12 -7.62
CA HIS A 139 -17.08 6.51 -8.03
C HIS A 139 -16.03 6.64 -9.14
N PHE A 140 -15.04 5.75 -9.14
CA PHE A 140 -14.02 5.69 -10.19
C PHE A 140 -14.59 5.28 -11.56
N LEU A 141 -15.55 4.35 -11.59
CA LEU A 141 -16.23 3.91 -12.82
C LEU A 141 -17.44 4.78 -13.18
N SER A 142 -17.71 5.85 -12.42
CA SER A 142 -18.76 6.80 -12.78
C SER A 142 -18.38 7.51 -14.08
N PRO A 143 -19.33 7.88 -14.96
CA PRO A 143 -19.04 8.60 -16.22
C PRO A 143 -18.28 9.93 -16.02
N ARG A 144 -18.17 10.40 -14.77
CA ARG A 144 -17.48 11.64 -14.39
C ARG A 144 -16.17 11.41 -13.64
N GLY A 145 -15.82 10.16 -13.28
CA GLY A 145 -14.62 9.84 -12.50
C GLY A 145 -14.54 10.57 -11.15
N ARG A 146 -15.70 10.95 -10.59
CA ARG A 146 -15.90 11.70 -9.35
C ARG A 146 -17.08 11.09 -8.61
#